data_AF-A0A267EE56-F1
#
_entry.id   AF-A0A267EE56-F1
#
_cell.length_a   1.000
_cell.length_b   1.000
_cell.length_c   1.000
_cell.angle_alpha   90.00
_cell.angle_beta   90.00
_cell.angle_gamma   90.00
#
_symmetry.space_group_name_H-M   'P 1'
#
loop_
_entity.id
_entity.type
_entity.pdbx_description
1 polymer ?
#
loop_
_entity_poly.entity_id
_entity_poly.type
_entity_poly.pdbx_seq_one_letter_code
_entity_poly.pdbx_strand_id
1 'polypeptide(L)'
;MATSGKIKLVTFVTGNPNKLRELNSILLTAGLSDRVVNKDIDLPELQGLPEMVAREKCRLAAERVGGPVLVEDTSLCFNALGGLPGCTSSGSWTLWARTACPNCWPHSRTSRPRLAACSPTVAGPARR
;
A
#
# COMPACT_ATOMS: atom_id res chain seq x y z
N MET A 1 30.41 23.01 -9.20
CA MET A 1 29.98 23.72 -7.96
C MET A 1 29.13 22.76 -7.15
N ALA A 2 29.70 22.12 -6.13
CA ALA A 2 28.97 21.23 -5.24
C ALA A 2 28.14 22.09 -4.28
N THR A 3 26.82 22.08 -4.42
CA THR A 3 25.93 22.64 -3.41
C THR A 3 26.18 21.87 -2.12
N SER A 4 26.78 22.52 -1.13
CA SER A 4 26.79 22.06 0.26
C SER A 4 25.33 21.93 0.70
N GLY A 5 24.77 20.75 0.48
CA GLY A 5 23.35 20.51 0.60
C GLY A 5 22.98 20.52 2.07
N LYS A 6 22.27 21.57 2.51
CA LYS A 6 21.47 21.51 3.74
C LYS A 6 20.73 20.18 3.72
N ILE A 7 21.06 19.31 4.65
CA ILE A 7 20.40 18.02 4.82
C ILE A 7 18.93 18.33 5.12
N LYS A 8 18.04 18.02 4.17
CA LYS A 8 16.60 18.26 4.34
C LYS A 8 16.07 17.26 5.33
N LEU A 9 15.56 17.76 6.45
CA LEU A 9 14.84 16.99 7.44
C LEU A 9 13.56 16.43 6.79
N VAL A 10 13.35 15.12 6.86
CA VAL A 10 12.16 14.46 6.33
C VAL A 10 11.24 14.10 7.48
N THR A 11 9.95 14.40 7.35
CA THR A 11 8.95 14.02 8.36
C THR A 11 8.39 12.64 8.05
N PHE A 12 8.65 11.65 8.90
CA PHE A 12 8.03 10.34 8.82
C PHE A 12 6.68 10.33 9.54
N VAL A 13 5.62 10.12 8.79
CA VAL A 13 4.25 10.16 9.29
C VAL A 13 3.77 8.76 9.64
N THR A 14 3.65 8.48 10.93
CA THR A 14 3.08 7.22 11.45
C THR A 14 2.66 7.40 12.91
N GLY A 15 1.54 6.80 13.29
CA GLY A 15 1.13 6.61 14.69
C GLY A 15 1.56 5.27 15.29
N ASN A 16 2.13 4.36 14.49
CA ASN A 16 2.59 3.06 14.96
C ASN A 16 4.06 3.14 15.45
N PRO A 17 4.34 2.96 16.75
CA PRO A 17 5.69 3.07 17.31
C PRO A 17 6.63 1.95 16.83
N ASN A 18 6.10 0.79 16.43
CA ASN A 18 6.91 -0.30 15.89
C ASN A 18 7.47 0.06 14.51
N LYS A 19 6.68 0.73 13.66
CA LYS A 19 7.14 1.21 12.34
C LYS A 19 8.25 2.25 12.48
N LEU A 20 8.13 3.15 13.45
CA LEU A 20 9.18 4.12 13.77
C LEU A 20 10.47 3.42 14.24
N ARG A 21 10.36 2.41 15.12
CA ARG A 21 11.51 1.64 15.59
C ARG A 21 12.22 0.93 14.44
N GLU A 22 11.46 0.29 13.57
CA GLU A 22 11.99 -0.40 12.39
C GLU A 22 12.69 0.58 11.44
N LEU A 23 12.04 1.69 11.10
CA LEU A 23 12.65 2.72 10.27
C LEU A 23 13.97 3.25 10.88
N ASN A 24 13.98 3.57 12.16
CA ASN A 24 15.18 4.05 12.85
C ASN A 24 16.31 3.01 12.83
N SER A 25 15.98 1.71 12.95
CA SER A 25 16.99 0.64 12.87
C SER A 25 17.65 0.58 11.49
N ILE A 26 16.87 0.74 10.42
CA ILE A 26 17.35 0.75 9.04
C ILE A 26 18.19 2.01 8.75
N LEU A 27 17.71 3.18 9.20
CA LEU A 27 18.40 4.46 8.99
C LEU A 27 19.68 4.58 9.81
N LEU A 28 19.77 3.91 10.96
CA LEU A 28 20.99 3.85 11.77
C LEU A 28 22.12 3.18 10.99
N THR A 29 21.83 2.08 10.29
CA THR A 29 22.81 1.40 9.43
C THR A 29 23.29 2.30 8.28
N ALA A 30 22.44 3.24 7.83
CA ALA A 30 22.78 4.18 6.77
C ALA A 30 23.40 5.50 7.29
N GLY A 31 23.51 5.72 8.61
CA GLY A 31 23.96 6.99 9.19
C GLY A 31 23.01 8.17 8.94
N LEU A 32 21.71 7.91 8.79
CA LEU A 32 20.68 8.90 8.44
C LEU A 32 19.65 9.15 9.56
N SER A 33 19.80 8.54 10.74
CA SER A 33 18.81 8.61 11.83
C SER A 33 18.45 10.03 12.26
N ASP A 34 19.42 10.95 12.28
CA ASP A 34 19.21 12.35 12.71
C ASP A 34 18.47 13.20 11.65
N ARG A 35 18.13 12.61 10.50
CA ARG A 35 17.53 13.30 9.35
C ARG A 35 16.04 13.06 9.23
N VAL A 36 15.45 12.29 10.14
CA VAL A 36 14.03 11.96 10.14
C VAL A 36 13.38 12.40 11.45
N VAL A 37 12.26 13.11 11.33
CA VAL A 37 11.41 13.46 12.47
C VAL A 37 10.10 12.71 12.34
N ASN A 38 9.65 12.06 13.42
CA ASN A 38 8.34 11.45 13.43
C ASN A 38 7.24 12.48 13.74
N LYS A 39 6.13 12.40 13.01
CA LYS A 39 4.87 13.04 13.40
C LYS A 39 3.75 12.02 13.33
N ASP A 40 2.94 11.98 14.39
CA ASP A 40 1.68 11.26 14.39
C ASP A 40 0.59 12.15 13.79
N ILE A 41 0.18 11.83 12.57
CA ILE A 41 -0.88 12.55 11.85
C ILE A 41 -1.87 11.50 11.36
N ASP A 42 -3.11 11.66 11.77
CA ASP A 42 -4.21 10.78 11.37
C ASP A 42 -4.59 11.04 9.91
N LEU A 43 -4.13 10.16 9.00
CA LEU A 43 -4.41 10.21 7.56
C LEU A 43 -5.63 9.36 7.21
N PRO A 44 -6.48 9.79 6.27
CA PRO A 44 -7.61 8.97 5.87
C PRO A 44 -7.11 7.66 5.28
N GLU A 45 -7.81 6.59 5.63
CA GLU A 45 -7.53 5.25 5.14
C GLU A 45 -8.13 5.05 3.74
N LEU A 46 -7.33 5.27 2.71
CA LEU A 46 -7.77 5.27 1.32
C LEU A 46 -7.89 3.84 0.76
N GLN A 47 -8.85 3.63 -0.13
CA GLN A 47 -9.08 2.37 -0.82
C GLN A 47 -8.67 2.49 -2.29
N GLY A 48 -8.05 1.46 -2.86
CA GLY A 48 -7.72 1.42 -4.28
C GLY A 48 -6.47 0.61 -4.59
N LEU A 49 -5.85 0.91 -5.73
CA LEU A 49 -4.55 0.32 -6.09
C LEU A 49 -3.48 0.80 -5.10
N PRO A 50 -2.57 -0.07 -4.63
CA PRO A 50 -1.55 0.28 -3.64
C PRO A 50 -0.76 1.55 -4.00
N GLU A 51 -0.39 1.69 -5.28
CA GLU A 51 0.35 2.86 -5.78
C GLU A 51 -0.44 4.17 -5.67
N MET A 52 -1.75 4.12 -5.93
CA MET A 52 -2.63 5.28 -5.84
C MET A 52 -2.86 5.67 -4.38
N VAL A 53 -3.07 4.68 -3.51
CA VAL A 53 -3.22 4.89 -2.06
C VAL A 53 -1.95 5.49 -1.48
N ALA A 54 -0.78 4.91 -1.74
CA ALA A 54 0.49 5.43 -1.24
C ALA A 54 0.78 6.86 -1.72
N ARG A 55 0.52 7.15 -3.00
CA ARG A 55 0.69 8.50 -3.57
C ARG A 55 -0.20 9.52 -2.88
N GLU A 56 -1.49 9.21 -2.76
CA GLU A 56 -2.46 10.14 -2.20
C GLU A 56 -2.27 10.33 -0.70
N LYS A 57 -1.94 9.26 0.04
CA LYS A 57 -1.52 9.33 1.45
C LYS A 57 -0.32 10.24 1.64
N CYS A 58 0.68 10.13 0.75
CA CYS A 58 1.86 11.00 0.76
C CYS A 58 1.49 12.47 0.48
N ARG A 59 0.61 12.72 -0.50
CA ARG A 59 0.12 14.07 -0.82
C ARG A 59 -0.57 14.72 0.39
N LEU A 60 -1.51 14.01 1.00
CA LEU A 60 -2.25 14.49 2.18
C LEU A 60 -1.34 14.72 3.39
N ALA A 61 -0.33 13.86 3.57
CA ALA A 61 0.69 14.05 4.60
C ALA A 61 1.51 15.32 4.35
N ALA A 62 1.95 15.54 3.10
CA ALA A 62 2.74 16.70 2.72
C ALA A 62 1.97 18.01 2.93
N GLU A 63 0.67 18.03 2.60
CA GLU A 63 -0.21 19.18 2.81
C GLU A 63 -0.34 19.56 4.28
N ARG A 64 -0.44 18.56 5.18
CA ARG A 64 -0.56 18.80 6.62
C ARG A 64 0.77 19.18 7.27
N VAL A 65 1.89 18.69 6.75
CA VAL A 65 3.23 18.97 7.29
C VAL A 65 3.79 20.28 6.74
N GLY A 66 3.47 20.63 5.49
CA GLY A 66 4.05 21.78 4.79
C GLY A 66 5.51 21.58 4.38
N GLY A 67 5.94 20.33 4.14
CA GLY A 67 7.34 20.00 3.86
C GLY A 67 7.57 18.58 3.36
N PRO A 68 8.83 18.14 3.26
CA PRO A 68 9.18 16.78 2.85
C PRO A 68 8.63 15.75 3.83
N VAL A 69 7.89 14.77 3.32
CA VAL A 69 7.28 13.70 4.10
C VAL A 69 7.68 12.33 3.57
N LEU A 70 7.67 11.36 4.48
CA LEU A 70 7.77 9.94 4.21
C LEU A 70 6.54 9.27 4.85
N VAL A 71 5.83 8.47 4.07
CA VAL A 71 4.69 7.65 4.51
C VAL A 71 4.97 6.20 4.15
N GLU A 72 4.35 5.29 4.90
CA GLU A 72 4.46 3.84 4.64
C GLU A 72 3.06 3.25 4.46
N ASP A 73 2.93 2.37 3.47
CA ASP A 73 1.70 1.70 3.09
C ASP A 73 1.99 0.23 2.76
N THR A 74 1.39 -0.68 3.53
CA THR A 74 1.57 -2.12 3.36
C THR A 74 0.30 -2.74 2.81
N SER A 75 0.41 -3.52 1.73
CA SER A 75 -0.70 -4.31 1.19
C SER A 75 -0.33 -5.79 1.07
N LEU A 76 -1.31 -6.68 1.30
CA LEU A 76 -1.18 -8.11 1.04
C LEU A 76 -2.04 -8.46 -0.18
N CYS A 77 -1.49 -9.18 -1.15
CA CYS A 77 -2.17 -9.46 -2.41
C CYS A 77 -2.03 -10.95 -2.77
N PHE A 78 -3.15 -11.68 -2.89
CA PHE A 78 -3.14 -13.07 -3.34
C PHE A 78 -3.39 -13.15 -4.85
N ASN A 79 -2.44 -13.74 -5.58
CA ASN A 79 -2.53 -13.91 -7.04
C ASN A 79 -3.79 -14.72 -7.44
N ALA A 80 -4.13 -15.76 -6.67
CA ALA A 80 -5.30 -16.60 -6.91
C ALA A 80 -6.63 -15.85 -6.70
N LEU A 81 -6.63 -14.76 -5.94
CA LEU A 81 -7.80 -13.91 -5.70
C LEU A 81 -7.73 -12.60 -6.49
N GLY A 82 -6.96 -12.55 -7.58
CA GLY A 82 -6.85 -11.36 -8.42
C GLY A 82 -6.24 -10.15 -7.70
N GLY A 83 -5.36 -10.38 -6.73
CA GLY A 83 -4.69 -9.32 -5.97
C GLY A 83 -5.39 -8.91 -4.68
N LEU A 84 -6.53 -9.54 -4.34
CA LEU A 84 -7.16 -9.35 -3.02
C LEU A 84 -6.33 -10.00 -1.91
N PRO A 85 -6.20 -9.43 -0.69
CA PRO A 85 -6.81 -8.21 -0.15
C PRO A 85 -6.63 -6.91 -0.92
N GLY A 86 -5.42 -6.69 -1.42
CA GLY A 86 -4.98 -5.36 -1.84
C GLY A 86 -4.71 -4.45 -0.64
N CYS A 87 -4.60 -3.15 -0.91
CA CYS A 87 -4.52 -2.13 0.13
C CYS A 87 -5.92 -1.99 0.75
N THR A 88 -6.12 -2.58 1.93
CA THR A 88 -7.43 -2.63 2.58
C THR A 88 -7.38 -2.10 4.00
N SER A 89 -8.26 -1.14 4.25
CA SER A 89 -8.66 -0.68 5.57
C SER A 89 -10.11 -1.11 5.82
N SER A 90 -10.26 -2.14 6.67
CA SER A 90 -11.49 -2.64 7.31
C SER A 90 -12.85 -2.29 6.65
N GLY A 91 -13.45 -3.20 5.85
CA GLY A 91 -14.92 -3.19 5.67
C GLY A 91 -15.51 -3.76 4.38
N SER A 92 -14.81 -3.68 3.24
CA SER A 92 -15.44 -3.95 1.93
C SER A 92 -14.97 -5.23 1.23
N TRP A 93 -14.36 -6.17 1.95
CA TRP A 93 -14.01 -7.47 1.39
C TRP A 93 -15.22 -8.29 0.99
N THR A 94 -16.25 -8.29 1.83
CA THR A 94 -17.44 -9.11 1.64
C THR A 94 -18.23 -8.70 0.39
N LEU A 95 -18.18 -7.41 0.04
CA LEU A 95 -18.89 -6.89 -1.12
C LEU A 95 -18.10 -7.13 -2.43
N TRP A 96 -16.77 -6.92 -2.42
CA TRP A 96 -15.95 -7.09 -3.62
C TRP A 96 -15.66 -8.57 -3.94
N ALA A 97 -15.48 -9.41 -2.92
CA ALA A 97 -15.31 -10.85 -3.11
C ALA A 97 -16.55 -11.51 -3.75
N ARG A 98 -17.76 -10.95 -3.53
CA ARG A 98 -19.00 -11.42 -4.20
C ARG A 98 -19.05 -11.05 -5.67
N THR A 99 -18.47 -9.92 -6.08
CA THR A 99 -18.44 -9.48 -7.47
C THR A 99 -17.24 -10.00 -8.26
N ALA A 100 -16.09 -10.25 -7.61
CA ALA A 100 -14.84 -10.62 -8.27
C ALA A 100 -14.76 -12.09 -8.71
N CYS A 101 -15.55 -13.00 -8.12
CA CYS A 101 -15.67 -14.35 -8.67
C CYS A 101 -17.09 -14.94 -8.48
N PRO A 102 -18.00 -14.71 -9.45
CA PRO A 102 -19.33 -15.33 -9.44
C PRO A 102 -19.28 -16.87 -9.43
N ASN A 103 -18.21 -17.45 -10.00
CA ASN A 103 -18.05 -18.90 -10.15
C ASN A 103 -17.22 -19.57 -9.03
N CYS A 104 -16.53 -18.83 -8.15
CA CYS A 104 -15.69 -19.42 -7.10
C CYS A 104 -16.46 -19.67 -5.79
N TRP A 105 -17.68 -19.15 -5.66
CA TRP A 105 -18.50 -19.35 -4.48
C TRP A 105 -19.72 -20.22 -4.81
N PRO A 106 -19.55 -21.54 -5.01
CA PRO A 106 -20.69 -22.41 -5.08
C PRO A 106 -21.36 -22.41 -3.71
N HIS A 107 -22.66 -22.14 -3.69
CA HIS A 107 -23.52 -22.36 -2.52
C HIS A 107 -23.67 -23.85 -2.14
N SER A 108 -22.93 -24.76 -2.76
CA SER A 108 -23.00 -26.19 -2.48
C SER A 108 -21.74 -26.67 -1.78
N ARG A 109 -21.90 -26.93 -0.49
CA ARG A 109 -20.99 -27.64 0.39
C ARG A 109 -20.87 -29.11 -0.05
N THR A 110 -20.26 -29.41 -1.19
CA THR A 110 -19.80 -30.76 -1.58
C THR A 110 -19.07 -30.75 -2.92
N SER A 111 -17.94 -31.47 -2.94
CA SER A 111 -17.04 -31.79 -4.06
C SER A 111 -16.00 -30.73 -4.46
N ARG A 112 -14.73 -31.17 -4.42
CA ARG A 112 -13.48 -30.40 -4.61
C ARG A 112 -13.44 -29.73 -6.00
N PRO A 113 -13.02 -28.46 -6.12
CA PRO A 113 -12.80 -27.86 -7.43
C PRO A 113 -11.47 -28.36 -8.01
N ARG A 114 -11.51 -28.86 -9.26
CA ARG A 114 -10.33 -29.00 -10.10
C ARG A 114 -9.76 -27.61 -10.35
N LEU A 115 -8.45 -27.45 -10.15
CA LEU A 115 -7.68 -26.27 -10.56
C LEU A 115 -7.80 -26.08 -12.07
N ALA A 116 -8.81 -25.33 -12.52
CA ALA A 116 -8.87 -24.80 -13.87
C ALA A 116 -8.15 -23.44 -13.86
N ALA A 117 -7.06 -23.37 -14.62
CA ALA A 117 -6.16 -22.24 -14.73
C ALA A 117 -6.90 -20.94 -15.07
N CYS A 118 -6.83 -19.96 -14.18
CA CYS A 118 -7.05 -18.56 -14.52
C CYS A 118 -5.78 -18.05 -15.21
N SER A 119 -5.69 -18.22 -16.53
CA SER A 119 -4.67 -17.51 -17.31
C SER A 119 -5.08 -16.05 -17.49
N PRO A 120 -4.20 -15.07 -17.20
CA PRO A 120 -4.47 -13.67 -17.46
C PRO A 120 -4.07 -13.37 -18.91
N THR A 121 -5.02 -13.33 -19.84
CA THR A 121 -4.74 -12.70 -21.14
C THR A 121 -4.93 -11.20 -20.98
N VAL A 122 -3.80 -10.51 -20.94
CA VAL A 122 -3.66 -9.06 -21.09
C VAL A 122 -4.42 -8.63 -22.35
N ALA A 123 -5.48 -7.84 -22.17
CA ALA A 123 -6.17 -7.18 -23.26
C ALA A 123 -5.27 -6.05 -23.82
N GLY A 124 -4.51 -6.34 -24.87
CA GLY A 124 -3.88 -5.32 -25.72
C GLY A 124 -4.84 -4.87 -26.84
N PRO A 125 -4.81 -3.60 -27.28
CA PRO A 125 -5.76 -3.10 -28.26
C PRO A 125 -5.44 -3.61 -29.67
N ALA A 126 -6.45 -4.12 -30.36
CA ALA A 126 -6.37 -4.54 -31.75
C ALA A 126 -6.01 -3.35 -32.65
N ARG A 127 -4.85 -3.44 -33.33
CA ARG A 127 -4.58 -2.66 -34.55
C ARG A 127 -4.96 -3.53 -35.75
N ARG A 128 -5.54 -2.86 -36.75
CA ARG A 128 -6.05 -3.41 -38.02
C ARG A 128 -4.97 -4.14 -38.82
#